data_AF-A0A1J4TCY9-F1
#
_entry.id   AF-A0A1J4TCY9-F1
#
_cell.length_a   1.000
_cell.length_b   1.000
_cell.length_c   1.000
_cell.angle_alpha   90.00
_cell.angle_beta   90.00
_cell.angle_gamma   90.00
#
_symmetry.space_group_name_H-M   'P 1'
#
loop_
_entity.id
_entity.type
_entity.pdbx_description
1 polymer ?
#
loop_
_entity_poly.entity_id
_entity_poly.type
_entity_poly.pdbx_seq_one_letter_code
_entity_poly.pdbx_strand_id
1 'polypeptide(L)'
;MTTTATSHKALIWKVFGILSIITIAEVILGITKPAFLHLTFVAGTSLLNIIFLILTLVKAYFIAWFFMHLAQEKKSLRRAIVWTVFFLIFYLATLLLIEGGYLEKIELHYTNWNY
;
A
#
# COMPACT_ATOMS: atom_id res chain seq x y z
N MET A 1 36.17 13.19 -22.01
CA MET A 1 34.80 13.38 -21.51
C MET A 1 34.82 13.11 -20.01
N THR A 2 34.82 14.17 -19.20
CA THR A 2 34.93 14.07 -17.73
C THR A 2 33.55 13.74 -17.15
N THR A 3 33.35 12.50 -16.69
CA THR A 3 32.12 12.07 -16.02
C THR A 3 32.08 12.64 -14.61
N THR A 4 31.47 13.82 -14.44
CA THR A 4 31.18 14.37 -13.11
C THR A 4 30.18 13.45 -12.41
N ALA A 5 30.60 12.76 -11.36
CA ALA A 5 29.70 12.00 -10.50
C ALA A 5 28.74 12.97 -9.79
N THR A 6 27.56 13.17 -10.36
CA THR A 6 26.48 13.97 -9.78
C THR A 6 26.00 13.32 -8.49
N SER A 7 26.16 14.00 -7.35
CA SER A 7 25.79 13.47 -6.05
C SER A 7 24.27 13.37 -5.89
N HIS A 8 23.73 12.15 -5.87
CA HIS A 8 22.30 11.90 -5.62
C HIS A 8 21.86 12.10 -4.15
N LYS A 9 22.80 12.42 -3.24
CA LYS A 9 22.53 12.57 -1.80
C LYS A 9 21.52 13.67 -1.49
N ALA A 10 21.55 14.78 -2.23
CA ALA A 10 20.60 15.88 -2.06
C ALA A 10 19.16 15.50 -2.46
N LEU A 11 19.00 14.67 -3.51
CA LEU A 11 17.70 14.17 -3.95
C LEU A 11 17.11 13.21 -2.89
N ILE A 12 17.95 12.31 -2.36
CA ILE A 12 17.54 11.34 -1.34
C ILE A 12 17.05 12.05 -0.09
N TRP A 13 17.80 13.03 0.43
CA TRP A 13 17.38 13.80 1.61
C TRP A 13 16.10 14.61 1.38
N LYS A 14 15.92 15.16 0.18
CA LYS A 14 14.68 15.87 -0.18
C LYS A 14 13.48 14.92 -0.19
N VAL A 15 13.60 13.76 -0.84
CA VAL A 15 12.51 12.76 -0.90
C VAL A 15 12.23 12.15 0.46
N PHE A 16 13.28 11.88 1.25
CA PHE A 16 13.15 11.41 2.64
C PHE A 16 12.36 12.40 3.50
N GLY A 17 12.64 13.69 3.40
CA GLY A 17 11.89 14.72 4.13
C GLY A 17 10.40 14.75 3.75
N ILE A 18 10.10 14.72 2.44
CA ILE A 18 8.71 14.67 1.94
C ILE A 18 8.00 13.42 2.46
N LEU A 19 8.64 12.25 2.36
CA LEU A 19 8.08 10.99 2.80
C LEU A 19 7.83 10.98 4.31
N SER A 20 8.76 11.51 5.09
CA SER A 20 8.63 11.66 6.55
C SER A 20 7.39 12.51 6.90
N ILE A 21 7.22 13.67 6.24
CA ILE A 21 6.05 14.54 6.46
C ILE A 21 4.75 13.81 6.13
N ILE A 22 4.70 13.11 4.99
CA ILE A 22 3.52 12.32 4.59
C ILE A 22 3.20 11.27 5.66
N THR A 23 4.21 10.54 6.15
CA THR A 23 4.00 9.51 7.17
C THR A 23 3.60 10.07 8.54
N ILE A 24 4.14 11.22 8.94
CA ILE A 24 3.73 11.90 10.17
C ILE A 24 2.28 12.36 10.05
N ALA A 25 1.89 12.93 8.89
CA ALA A 25 0.52 13.32 8.63
C ALA A 25 -0.45 12.11 8.64
N GLU A 26 -0.06 10.98 8.06
CA GLU A 26 -0.81 9.71 8.19
C GLU A 26 -1.02 9.36 9.67
N VAL A 27 0.06 9.27 10.45
CA VAL A 27 -0.03 8.86 11.87
C VAL A 27 -0.90 9.83 12.67
N ILE A 28 -0.73 11.14 12.49
CA ILE A 28 -1.57 12.15 13.16
C ILE A 28 -3.04 11.95 12.79
N LEU A 29 -3.36 11.79 11.50
CA LEU A 29 -4.72 11.57 11.04
C LEU A 29 -5.30 10.25 11.58
N GLY A 30 -4.47 9.22 11.72
CA GLY A 30 -4.83 7.92 12.28
C GLY A 30 -5.08 7.92 13.78
N ILE A 31 -4.41 8.79 14.54
CA ILE A 31 -4.63 8.96 15.98
C ILE A 31 -5.84 9.85 16.23
N THR A 32 -5.89 11.01 15.57
CA THR A 32 -6.91 12.04 15.84
C THR A 32 -8.30 11.63 15.33
N LYS A 33 -8.37 10.75 14.33
CA LYS A 33 -9.59 10.18 13.72
C LYS A 33 -10.77 11.18 13.70
N PRO A 34 -10.64 12.29 12.98
CA PRO A 34 -11.61 13.37 13.08
C PRO A 34 -13.02 12.87 12.72
N ALA A 35 -14.00 13.27 13.53
CA ALA A 35 -15.38 12.81 13.41
C ALA A 35 -15.96 13.02 12.00
N PHE A 36 -15.61 14.12 11.33
CA PHE A 36 -16.07 14.40 9.96
C PHE A 36 -15.50 13.44 8.90
N LEU A 37 -14.32 12.84 9.10
CA LEU A 37 -13.76 11.82 8.22
C LEU A 37 -14.30 10.42 8.54
N HIS A 38 -14.64 10.17 9.81
CA HIS A 38 -15.12 8.86 10.22
C HIS A 38 -16.62 8.66 9.99
N LEU A 39 -17.41 9.75 10.06
CA LEU A 39 -18.87 9.73 9.94
C LEU A 39 -19.36 9.90 8.50
N THR A 40 -18.52 10.35 7.57
CA THR A 40 -18.81 10.29 6.14
C THR A 40 -18.50 8.89 5.60
N PHE A 41 -19.57 8.15 5.30
CA PHE A 41 -19.48 6.87 4.62
C PHE A 41 -19.43 7.08 3.12
N VAL A 42 -18.34 6.66 2.49
CA VAL A 42 -18.19 6.64 1.03
C VAL A 42 -17.81 5.21 0.66
N ALA A 43 -18.56 4.60 -0.26
CA ALA A 43 -18.33 3.24 -0.74
C ALA A 43 -18.30 2.16 0.38
N GLY A 44 -19.21 2.24 1.35
CA GLY A 44 -19.39 1.21 2.40
C GLY A 44 -18.31 1.20 3.48
N THR A 45 -17.34 2.11 3.45
CA THR A 45 -16.30 2.26 4.47
C THR A 45 -16.14 3.72 4.89
N SER A 46 -15.48 3.93 6.02
CA SER A 46 -15.13 5.25 6.52
C SER A 46 -14.19 5.98 5.55
N LEU A 47 -14.48 7.24 5.20
CA LEU A 47 -13.63 8.05 4.31
C LEU A 47 -12.17 8.11 4.80
N LEU A 48 -11.97 8.05 6.12
CA LEU A 48 -10.66 7.93 6.76
C LEU A 48 -9.85 6.74 6.23
N ASN A 49 -10.46 5.58 6.04
CA ASN A 49 -9.78 4.38 5.54
C ASN A 49 -9.33 4.54 4.09
N ILE A 50 -10.14 5.18 3.26
CA ILE A 50 -9.82 5.43 1.84
C ILE A 50 -8.63 6.40 1.75
N ILE A 51 -8.63 7.48 2.54
CA ILE A 51 -7.50 8.41 2.63
C ILE A 51 -6.22 7.69 3.04
N PHE A 52 -6.30 6.82 4.05
CA PHE A 52 -5.16 6.02 4.50
C PHE A 52 -4.65 5.08 3.41
N LEU A 53 -5.55 4.41 2.70
CA LEU A 53 -5.18 3.53 1.58
C LEU A 53 -4.46 4.32 0.47
N ILE A 54 -4.93 5.52 0.15
CA ILE A 54 -4.30 6.36 -0.87
C ILE A 54 -2.93 6.88 -0.40
N LEU A 55 -2.81 7.41 0.82
CA LEU A 55 -1.53 7.88 1.35
C LEU A 55 -0.50 6.75 1.44
N THR A 56 -0.92 5.54 1.83
CA THR A 56 -0.04 4.37 1.84
C THR A 56 0.41 3.96 0.43
N LEU A 57 -0.46 4.03 -0.58
CA LEU A 57 -0.07 3.78 -1.97
C LEU A 57 0.91 4.85 -2.51
N VAL A 58 0.63 6.13 -2.22
CA VAL A 58 1.52 7.24 -2.60
C VAL A 58 2.90 7.03 -2.00
N LYS A 59 2.99 6.72 -0.71
CA LYS A 59 4.29 6.49 -0.05
C LYS A 59 5.06 5.33 -0.68
N ALA A 60 4.36 4.22 -0.99
CA ALA A 60 4.97 3.06 -1.63
C ALA A 60 5.53 3.41 -3.01
N TYR A 61 4.80 4.21 -3.79
CA TYR A 61 5.27 4.71 -5.08
C TYR A 61 6.54 5.57 -4.93
N PHE A 62 6.55 6.54 -4.01
CA PHE A 62 7.74 7.36 -3.76
C PHE A 62 8.95 6.52 -3.34
N ILE A 63 8.75 5.49 -2.51
CA ILE A 63 9.82 4.60 -2.09
C ILE A 63 10.38 3.81 -3.27
N ALA A 64 9.51 3.14 -4.02
CA ALA A 64 9.93 2.34 -5.17
C ALA A 64 10.64 3.19 -6.23
N TRP A 65 10.11 4.38 -6.52
CA TRP A 65 10.65 5.21 -7.59
C TRP A 65 12.02 5.82 -7.25
N PHE A 66 12.18 6.36 -6.03
CA PHE A 66 13.36 7.14 -5.65
C PHE A 66 14.38 6.38 -4.78
N PHE A 67 13.94 5.59 -3.79
CA PHE A 67 14.85 4.82 -2.93
C PHE A 67 15.33 3.54 -3.63
N MET A 68 14.45 2.86 -4.37
CA MET A 68 14.84 1.67 -5.15
C MET A 68 15.33 2.03 -6.56
N HIS A 69 15.46 3.32 -6.89
CA HIS A 69 16.00 3.82 -8.16
C HIS A 69 15.34 3.27 -9.44
N LEU A 70 14.11 2.76 -9.34
CA LEU A 70 13.36 2.17 -10.46
C LEU A 70 13.17 3.15 -11.65
N ALA A 71 13.25 4.45 -11.39
CA ALA A 71 13.12 5.52 -12.38
C ALA A 71 14.22 5.54 -13.45
N GLN A 72 15.46 5.26 -13.06
CA GLN A 72 16.64 5.29 -13.95
C GLN A 72 16.94 3.91 -14.56
N GLU A 73 16.23 2.88 -14.09
CA GLU A 73 16.39 1.51 -14.57
C GLU A 73 15.67 1.22 -15.88
N LYS A 74 16.14 0.18 -16.58
CA LYS A 74 15.57 -0.28 -17.85
C LYS A 74 14.07 -0.52 -17.71
N LYS A 75 13.27 -0.04 -18.68
CA LYS A 75 11.80 -0.18 -18.71
C LYS A 75 11.33 -1.64 -18.56
N SER A 76 12.14 -2.62 -19.00
CA SER A 76 11.84 -4.04 -18.79
C SER A 76 11.86 -4.43 -17.31
N LEU A 77 12.91 -4.02 -16.57
CA LEU A 77 13.09 -4.36 -15.16
C LEU A 77 12.01 -3.70 -14.28
N ARG A 78 11.65 -2.45 -14.61
CA ARG A 78 10.56 -1.73 -13.94
C ARG A 78 9.22 -2.45 -14.08
N ARG A 79 8.91 -2.93 -15.29
CA ARG A 79 7.66 -3.66 -15.55
C ARG A 79 7.64 -5.01 -14.86
N ALA A 80 8.79 -5.71 -14.77
CA ALA A 80 8.87 -6.97 -14.06
C ALA A 80 8.45 -6.80 -12.59
N ILE A 81 9.00 -5.81 -11.89
CA ILE A 81 8.68 -5.56 -10.47
C ILE A 81 7.22 -5.15 -10.30
N VAL A 82 6.72 -4.19 -11.09
CA VAL A 82 5.34 -3.70 -10.96
C VAL A 82 4.32 -4.80 -11.27
N TRP A 83 4.53 -5.60 -12.33
CA TRP A 83 3.62 -6.69 -12.68
C TRP A 83 3.62 -7.81 -11.64
N THR A 84 4.78 -8.18 -11.10
CA THR A 84 4.85 -9.21 -10.07
C THR A 84 4.08 -8.79 -8.82
N VAL A 85 4.22 -7.53 -8.36
CA VAL A 85 3.49 -7.04 -7.18
C VAL A 85 1.98 -7.03 -7.43
N PHE A 86 1.54 -6.52 -8.59
CA PHE A 86 0.13 -6.46 -8.94
C PHE A 86 -0.49 -7.87 -9.04
N PHE A 87 0.19 -8.78 -9.74
CA PHE A 87 -0.22 -10.17 -9.87
C PHE A 87 -0.30 -10.85 -8.50
N LEU A 88 0.71 -10.65 -7.65
CA LEU A 88 0.76 -11.27 -6.32
C LEU A 88 -0.38 -10.81 -5.42
N ILE A 89 -0.71 -9.51 -5.40
CA ILE A 89 -1.83 -8.97 -4.61
C ILE A 89 -3.15 -9.61 -5.06
N PHE A 90 -3.41 -9.65 -6.36
CA PHE A 90 -4.65 -10.21 -6.90
C PHE A 90 -4.75 -11.73 -6.65
N TYR A 91 -3.63 -12.43 -6.80
CA TYR A 91 -3.55 -13.87 -6.56
C TYR A 91 -3.77 -14.21 -5.07
N LEU A 92 -3.12 -13.50 -4.15
CA LEU A 92 -3.32 -13.69 -2.71
C LEU A 92 -4.75 -13.35 -2.27
N ALA A 93 -5.32 -12.26 -2.78
CA ALA A 93 -6.71 -11.91 -2.50
C ALA A 93 -7.67 -13.02 -2.94
N THR A 94 -7.44 -13.61 -4.11
CA THR A 94 -8.23 -14.74 -4.63
C THR A 94 -8.08 -15.98 -3.75
N LEU A 95 -6.85 -16.34 -3.37
CA LEU A 95 -6.61 -17.49 -2.48
C LEU A 95 -7.29 -17.30 -1.12
N LEU A 96 -7.15 -16.12 -0.50
CA LEU A 96 -7.79 -15.83 0.79
C LEU A 96 -9.32 -15.92 0.72
N LEU A 97 -9.94 -15.48 -0.37
CA LEU A 97 -11.39 -15.61 -0.56
C LEU A 97 -11.83 -17.07 -0.72
N ILE A 98 -11.07 -17.88 -1.44
CA ILE A 98 -11.36 -19.31 -1.60
C ILE A 98 -11.20 -20.03 -0.25
N GLU A 99 -10.07 -19.84 0.42
CA GLU A 99 -9.79 -20.45 1.73
C GLU A 99 -10.81 -20.00 2.79
N GLY A 100 -11.18 -18.72 2.82
CA GLY A 100 -12.22 -18.20 3.70
C GLY A 100 -13.57 -18.90 3.51
N GLY A 101 -13.96 -19.18 2.26
CA GLY A 101 -15.19 -19.93 1.96
C GLY A 101 -15.12 -21.40 2.37
N TYR A 102 -13.94 -22.03 2.31
CA TYR A 102 -13.76 -23.39 2.82
C TYR A 102 -13.85 -23.46 4.35
N LEU A 103 -13.30 -22.47 5.06
CA LEU A 103 -13.38 -22.38 6.52
C LEU A 103 -14.83 -22.26 7.02
N GLU A 104 -15.66 -21.44 6.37
CA GLU A 104 -17.09 -21.30 6.71
C GLU A 104 -17.83 -22.64 6.62
N LYS A 105 -17.57 -23.42 5.56
CA LYS A 105 -18.24 -24.72 5.35
C LYS A 105 -17.86 -25.76 6.41
N ILE A 106 -16.63 -25.72 6.89
CA ILE A 106 -16.13 -26.58 7.96
C ILE A 106 -16.77 -26.17 9.30
N GLU A 107 -16.80 -24.87 9.60
CA GLU A 107 -17.41 -24.35 10.84
C GLU A 107 -18.92 -24.64 10.91
N LEU A 108 -19.65 -24.50 9.81
CA LEU A 108 -21.08 -24.88 9.72
C LEU A 108 -21.32 -26.37 10.01
N HIS A 109 -20.38 -27.26 9.63
CA HIS A 109 -20.49 -28.69 9.93
C HIS A 109 -20.30 -28.99 11.42
N TYR A 110 -19.46 -28.21 12.12
CA TYR A 110 -19.22 -28.38 13.55
C TYR A 110 -20.14 -27.56 14.46
N THR A 111 -20.98 -26.68 13.91
CA THR A 111 -21.95 -25.88 14.70
C THR A 111 -23.41 -26.28 14.44
N ASN A 112 -23.73 -26.94 13.32
CA ASN A 112 -25.05 -27.54 13.06
C ASN A 112 -25.26 -28.91 13.72
N TRP A 113 -24.70 -29.16 14.92
CA TRP A 113 -25.11 -30.32 15.72
C TRP A 113 -26.53 -30.09 16.23
N ASN A 114 -27.51 -30.37 15.37
CA ASN A 114 -28.85 -30.70 15.81
C ASN A 114 -28.76 -32.04 16.54
N TYR A 115 -29.16 -32.03 17.81
CA TYR A 115 -29.72 -33.22 18.45
C TYR A 115 -31.07 -33.57 17.82
#